data_AF-A0A3D0Z309-F1
#
_entry.id   AF-A0A3D0Z309-F1
#
_cell.length_a   1.000
_cell.length_b   1.000
_cell.length_c   1.000
_cell.angle_alpha   90.00
_cell.angle_beta   90.00
_cell.angle_gamma   90.00
#
_symmetry.space_group_name_H-M   'P 1'
#
loop_
_entity.id
_entity.type
_entity.pdbx_description
1 polymer ?
#
loop_
_entity_poly.entity_id
_entity_poly.type
_entity_poly.pdbx_seq_one_letter_code
_entity_poly.pdbx_strand_id
1 'polypeptide(L)' 'MTVKELGMQYLSEEKILRGRIAILRKNLKTFTGNDLICLQERLQGLYFMARNCKQTGYYLINYYDCAGGGYGN' A
#
# COMPACT_ATOMS: atom_id res chain seq x y z
N MET A 1 17.33 1.02 -12.35
CA MET A 1 16.17 1.25 -11.48
C MET A 1 16.33 2.61 -10.82
N THR A 2 15.44 3.54 -11.18
CA THR A 2 15.38 4.90 -10.66
C THR A 2 14.47 4.98 -9.44
N VAL A 3 14.60 6.05 -8.66
CA VAL A 3 13.73 6.30 -7.49
C VAL A 3 12.25 6.42 -7.90
N LYS A 4 11.98 7.02 -9.07
CA LYS A 4 10.63 7.08 -9.64
C LYS A 4 10.08 5.71 -10.00
N GLU A 5 10.89 4.84 -10.62
CA GLU A 5 10.52 3.45 -10.91
C GLU A 5 10.25 2.67 -9.61
N LEU A 6 11.07 2.87 -8.57
CA LEU A 6 10.86 2.27 -7.26
C LEU A 6 9.54 2.76 -6.63
N GLY A 7 9.24 4.05 -6.73
CA GLY A 7 7.97 4.60 -6.26
C GLY A 7 6.75 4.02 -7.00
N MET A 8 6.87 3.83 -8.32
CA MET A 8 5.83 3.14 -9.12
C MET A 8 5.67 1.66 -8.72
N GLN A 9 6.74 0.96 -8.36
CA GLN A 9 6.67 -0.40 -7.85
C GLN A 9 5.90 -0.47 -6.53
N TYR A 10 6.18 0.43 -5.59
CA TYR A 10 5.39 0.53 -4.34
C TYR A 10 3.90 0.80 -4.60
N LEU A 11 3.57 1.68 -5.57
CA LEU A 11 2.16 1.90 -5.93
C LEU A 11 1.52 0.68 -6.61
N SER A 12 2.29 -0.11 -7.36
CA SER A 12 1.83 -1.38 -7.93
C SER A 12 1.55 -2.41 -6.84
N GLU A 13 2.46 -2.55 -5.87
CA GLU A 13 2.29 -3.43 -4.71
C GLU A 13 1.07 -3.03 -3.87
N GLU A 14 0.82 -1.73 -3.71
CA GLU A 14 -0.38 -1.23 -3.04
C GLU A 14 -1.68 -1.73 -3.71
N LYS A 15 -1.74 -1.69 -5.04
CA LYS A 15 -2.89 -2.19 -5.80
C LYS A 15 -3.09 -3.69 -5.60
N ILE A 16 -2.01 -4.46 -5.59
CA ILE A 16 -2.04 -5.91 -5.34
C ILE A 16 -2.59 -6.18 -3.94
N LEU A 17 -2.10 -5.46 -2.92
CA LEU A 17 -2.56 -5.58 -1.55
C LEU A 17 -4.06 -5.22 -1.42
N ARG A 18 -4.52 -4.16 -2.08
CA ARG A 18 -5.95 -3.81 -2.14
C ARG A 18 -6.79 -4.90 -2.80
N GLY A 19 -6.30 -5.53 -3.87
CA GLY A 19 -6.96 -6.66 -4.51
C GLY A 19 -7.15 -7.83 -3.53
N ARG A 20 -6.10 -8.17 -2.77
CA ARG A 20 -6.16 -9.21 -1.73
C ARG A 20 -7.14 -8.87 -0.62
N ILE A 21 -7.14 -7.62 -0.15
CA ILE A 21 -8.10 -7.11 0.84
C ILE A 21 -9.54 -7.25 0.32
N ALA A 22 -9.81 -6.87 -0.94
CA ALA A 22 -11.14 -6.96 -1.51
C ALA A 22 -11.67 -8.40 -1.56
N ILE A 23 -10.80 -9.37 -1.87
CA ILE A 23 -11.15 -10.79 -1.85
C ILE A 23 -11.44 -11.26 -0.42
N LEU A 24 -10.51 -11.02 0.52
CA LEU A 24 -10.66 -11.47 1.91
C LEU A 24 -11.86 -10.83 2.61
N ARG A 25 -12.18 -9.57 2.29
CA ARG A 25 -13.34 -8.85 2.83
C ARG A 25 -14.67 -9.51 2.44
N LYS A 26 -14.76 -10.18 1.28
CA LYS A 26 -15.98 -10.94 0.90
C LYS A 26 -16.19 -12.13 1.83
N ASN A 27 -15.12 -12.73 2.31
CA ASN A 27 -15.17 -13.90 3.18
C ASN A 27 -15.49 -13.53 4.64
N LEU A 28 -15.44 -12.25 5.03
CA LEU A 28 -15.83 -11.83 6.39
C LEU A 28 -17.25 -12.24 6.78
N LYS A 29 -18.15 -12.39 5.81
CA LYS A 29 -19.54 -12.81 6.05
C LYS A 29 -19.68 -14.32 6.29
N THR A 30 -18.65 -15.10 5.97
CA THR A 30 -18.68 -16.57 6.03
C THR A 30 -17.91 -17.13 7.22
N PHE A 31 -16.97 -16.38 7.80
CA PHE A 31 -16.18 -16.80 8.95
C PHE A 31 -16.83 -16.39 10.27
N THR A 32 -16.69 -17.23 11.29
CA THR A 32 -17.22 -17.00 12.65
C THR A 32 -16.20 -17.39 13.71
N GLY A 33 -16.33 -16.84 14.92
CA GLY A 33 -15.46 -17.20 16.05
C GLY A 33 -13.99 -16.86 15.80
N ASN A 34 -13.09 -17.76 16.15
CA ASN A 34 -11.64 -17.54 16.05
C ASN A 34 -11.16 -17.29 14.62
N ASP A 35 -11.78 -17.92 13.61
CA ASP A 35 -11.39 -17.70 12.21
C ASP A 35 -11.70 -16.28 11.74
N LEU A 36 -12.78 -15.69 12.25
CA LEU A 36 -13.12 -14.30 11.97
C LEU A 36 -12.07 -13.34 12.57
N ILE A 37 -11.61 -13.62 13.78
CA ILE A 37 -10.56 -12.83 14.45
C ILE A 37 -9.27 -12.89 13.64
N CYS A 38 -8.80 -14.10 13.30
CA CYS A 38 -7.60 -14.29 12.46
C CYS A 38 -7.73 -13.57 11.10
N LEU A 39 -8.90 -13.61 10.47
CA LEU A 39 -9.15 -12.92 9.21
C LEU A 39 -9.12 -11.40 9.37
N GLN A 40 -9.66 -10.86 10.47
CA GLN A 40 -9.64 -9.44 10.77
C GLN A 40 -8.22 -8.93 11.03
N GLU A 41 -7.42 -9.64 11.82
CA GLU A 41 -6.00 -9.30 12.04
C GLU A 41 -5.21 -9.32 10.74
N ARG A 42 -5.43 -10.33 9.90
CA ARG A 42 -4.79 -10.41 8.59
C ARG A 42 -5.20 -9.25 7.68
N LEU A 43 -6.47 -8.87 7.68
CA LEU A 43 -6.94 -7.71 6.93
C LEU A 43 -6.30 -6.42 7.44
N GLN A 44 -6.18 -6.25 8.75
CA GLN A 44 -5.55 -5.08 9.36
C GLN A 44 -4.07 -4.97 8.94
N GLY A 45 -3.33 -6.07 8.97
CA GLY A 45 -1.95 -6.12 8.47
C GLY A 45 -1.83 -5.73 7.00
N LEU A 46 -2.73 -6.24 6.15
CA LEU A 46 -2.76 -5.88 4.73
C LEU A 46 -3.09 -4.39 4.50
N TYR A 47 -4.02 -3.82 5.26
CA TYR A 47 -4.33 -2.39 5.17
C TYR A 47 -3.14 -1.53 5.59
N PHE A 48 -2.44 -1.93 6.66
CA PHE A 48 -1.23 -1.24 7.10
C PHE A 48 -0.14 -1.27 6.02
N MET A 49 0.14 -2.44 5.45
CA MET A 49 1.12 -2.59 4.36
C MET A 49 0.73 -1.77 3.14
N ALA A 50 -0.54 -1.81 2.72
CA ALA A 50 -1.04 -1.05 1.57
C ALA A 50 -0.88 0.47 1.80
N ARG A 51 -1.20 0.96 2.99
CA ARG A 51 -1.01 2.37 3.35
C ARG A 51 0.46 2.78 3.28
N ASN A 52 1.37 1.97 3.83
CA ASN A 52 2.80 2.25 3.77
C ASN A 52 3.32 2.25 2.32
N CYS A 53 2.93 1.27 1.50
CA CYS A 53 3.30 1.24 0.09
C CYS A 53 2.79 2.49 -0.65
N LYS A 54 1.55 2.91 -0.40
CA LYS A 54 1.01 4.16 -0.96
C LYS A 54 1.89 5.36 -0.59
N GLN A 55 2.16 5.52 0.70
CA GLN A 55 2.89 6.67 1.24
C GLN A 55 4.33 6.71 0.71
N THR A 56 5.04 5.58 0.76
CA THR A 56 6.40 5.46 0.23
C THR A 56 6.43 5.67 -1.28
N GLY A 57 5.49 5.09 -2.02
CA GLY A 57 5.39 5.26 -3.46
C GLY A 57 5.26 6.72 -3.88
N TYR A 58 4.33 7.45 -3.27
CA TYR A 58 4.17 8.89 -3.53
C TYR A 58 5.37 9.70 -3.05
N TYR A 59 5.93 9.38 -1.89
CA TYR A 59 7.12 10.07 -1.40
C TYR A 59 8.28 9.96 -2.40
N LEU A 60 8.58 8.75 -2.89
CA LEU A 60 9.68 8.52 -3.82
C LEU A 60 9.45 9.19 -5.19
N ILE A 61 8.21 9.19 -5.68
CA ILE A 61 7.86 9.87 -6.94
C ILE A 61 8.04 11.39 -6.78
N ASN A 62 7.56 11.96 -5.68
CA ASN A 62 7.55 13.40 -5.45
C ASN A 62 8.87 13.95 -4.89
N TYR A 63 9.75 13.10 -4.36
CA TYR A 63 11.06 13.51 -3.82
C TYR A 63 11.89 14.30 -4.84
N TYR A 64 11.81 13.94 -6.12
CA TYR A 64 12.50 14.64 -7.20
C TYR A 64 11.71 15.80 -7.82
N ASP A 65 10.37 15.85 -7.67
CA ASP A 65 9.60 17.04 -8.04
C ASP A 65 9.95 18.22 -7.12
N CYS A 66 10.22 17.95 -5.83
CA CYS A 66 10.71 18.98 -4.90
C CYS A 66 12.22 19.28 -5.06
N ALA A 67 13.06 18.28 -5.35
CA ALA A 67 14.51 18.47 -5.48
C ALA A 67 14.93 19.22 -6.76
N GLY A 68 14.04 19.34 -7.76
CA GLY A 68 14.26 20.16 -8.96
C GLY A 68 14.03 21.67 -8.78
N GLY A 69 13.50 22.11 -7.63
CA GLY A 69 13.18 23.52 -7.34
C GLY A 69 14.24 24.29 -6.55
N GLY A 70 15.44 23.72 -6.38
CA GLY A 70 16.49 24.24 -5.49
C GLY A 70 17.73 24.81 -6.17
N TYR A 71 17.59 25.45 -7.34
CA TYR A 71 18.60 26.38 -7.88
C TYR A 71 17.86 27.57 -8.49
N GLY A 72 17.51 28.56 -7.66
CA GLY A 72 16.72 29.69 -8.13
C GLY A 72 16.44 30.78 -7.09
N ASN A 73 17.46 31.23 -6.36
CA ASN A 73 17.80 32.64 -6.09
C ASN A 73 18.98 32.70 -5.13
#